data_AF-X8J9L0-F1
#
_entry.id   AF-X8J9L0-F1
#
_cell.length_a   1.000
_cell.length_b   1.000
_cell.length_c   1.000
_cell.angle_alpha   90.00
_cell.angle_beta   90.00
_cell.angle_gamma   90.00
#
_symmetry.space_group_name_H-M   'P 1'
#
loop_
_entity.id
_entity.type
_entity.pdbx_description
1 polymer ?
#
loop_
_entity_poly.entity_id
_entity_poly.type
_entity_poly.pdbx_seq_one_letter_code
_entity_poly.pdbx_strand_id
1 'polypeptide(L)'
;MMLAVSFMLALGGLVAAQDFSPDYKNPLLAKVLLYTYTNGFRHDSIPTAIDQLKAWGPYYNISFDATENQKDFTEDNLAKYDALMFVHTTENIFNGSAQDAFSDYLSKGGNFIGIHAASVAFVSKTWPPWTDTLGSSFDHHPARQTATFVKQATGHPATNPTPDRWTFDEEVYSFSSDPRSLGAKLLFSVDPTSYKENSVVKEQGDPHPIAWYQDYAAGAIIKPGGVAGRSFFSSLGHNNSTWMDDTFMKHVMGGLAWTLASNTTRVASGLYTDGTQPTVRLGASNTNASAVAFSPWTPVLGSSQTAPPPPPPKPTPTQSAGPESTGGGATTSSTSSNSAVVGAPAGTWAVAVVTLGAILSALF
;
A
#
# COMPACT_ATOMS: atom_id res chain seq x y z
N MET A 1 -66.31 -5.03 -33.01
CA MET A 1 -65.01 -4.57 -33.55
C MET A 1 -64.15 -4.16 -32.37
N MET A 2 -63.07 -4.90 -32.10
CA MET A 2 -61.87 -4.58 -31.29
C MET A 2 -62.06 -3.89 -29.91
N LEU A 3 -61.87 -4.63 -28.81
CA LEU A 3 -60.65 -4.68 -27.97
C LEU A 3 -60.45 -3.45 -27.07
N ALA A 4 -60.58 -3.63 -25.75
CA ALA A 4 -59.48 -3.35 -24.80
C ALA A 4 -59.85 -3.78 -23.37
N VAL A 5 -58.99 -4.62 -22.83
CA VAL A 5 -58.91 -5.12 -21.46
C VAL A 5 -58.34 -4.02 -20.56
N SER A 6 -58.81 -3.90 -19.31
CA SER A 6 -57.97 -3.47 -18.19
C SER A 6 -58.59 -3.90 -16.86
N PHE A 7 -58.09 -5.03 -16.37
CA PHE A 7 -58.30 -5.54 -15.03
C PHE A 7 -57.12 -5.01 -14.18
N MET A 8 -57.33 -3.96 -13.38
CA MET A 8 -56.32 -3.52 -12.41
C MET A 8 -56.43 -4.40 -11.15
N LEU A 9 -55.59 -5.43 -11.09
CA LEU A 9 -55.25 -6.14 -9.87
C LEU A 9 -54.35 -5.22 -9.02
N ALA A 10 -54.91 -4.60 -7.99
CA ALA A 10 -54.13 -3.98 -6.93
C ALA A 10 -53.55 -5.09 -6.03
N LEU A 11 -52.38 -5.61 -6.40
CA LEU A 11 -51.59 -6.46 -5.51
C LEU A 11 -50.92 -5.55 -4.48
N GLY A 12 -51.56 -5.40 -3.32
CA GLY A 12 -50.95 -4.85 -2.12
C GLY A 12 -49.85 -5.80 -1.64
N GLY A 13 -48.64 -5.63 -2.18
CA GLY A 13 -47.44 -6.25 -1.65
C GLY A 13 -47.16 -5.67 -0.27
N LEU A 14 -47.46 -6.44 0.76
CA LEU A 14 -46.94 -6.24 2.10
C LEU A 14 -45.42 -6.40 2.00
N VAL A 15 -44.70 -5.31 1.75
CA VAL A 15 -43.26 -5.26 2.00
C VAL A 15 -43.14 -5.31 3.52
N ALA A 16 -42.94 -6.51 4.06
CA ALA A 16 -42.27 -6.61 5.34
C ALA A 16 -40.94 -5.88 5.15
N ALA A 17 -40.84 -4.67 5.69
CA ALA A 17 -39.55 -4.06 5.92
C ALA A 17 -38.74 -5.11 6.66
N GLN A 18 -37.68 -5.63 6.04
CA GLN A 18 -36.68 -6.34 6.80
C GLN A 18 -36.16 -5.30 7.79
N ASP A 19 -36.61 -5.43 9.04
CA ASP A 19 -36.02 -4.76 10.18
C ASP A 19 -34.56 -5.22 10.23
N PHE A 20 -33.68 -4.47 9.58
CA PHE A 20 -32.26 -4.58 9.82
C PHE A 20 -32.06 -4.13 11.26
N SER A 21 -31.79 -5.10 12.13
CA SER A 21 -31.51 -4.83 13.53
C SER A 21 -30.44 -3.74 13.66
N PRO A 22 -30.69 -2.66 14.42
CA PRO A 22 -29.73 -1.59 14.67
C PRO A 22 -28.53 -2.02 15.54
N ASP A 23 -28.41 -3.31 15.88
CA ASP A 23 -27.49 -3.81 16.90
C ASP A 23 -26.17 -4.41 16.37
N TYR A 24 -25.82 -4.28 15.09
CA TYR A 24 -24.46 -4.67 14.67
C TYR A 24 -23.44 -3.59 15.03
N LYS A 25 -22.86 -3.71 16.24
CA LYS A 25 -21.58 -3.08 16.58
C LYS A 25 -20.46 -4.05 16.26
N ASN A 26 -19.53 -3.67 15.38
CA ASN A 26 -18.24 -4.35 15.29
C ASN A 26 -17.50 -4.13 16.63
N PRO A 27 -17.30 -5.16 17.48
CA PRO A 27 -16.88 -4.94 18.86
C PRO A 27 -15.38 -4.70 19.05
N LEU A 28 -14.53 -4.87 18.02
CA LEU A 28 -13.08 -4.76 18.17
C LEU A 28 -12.47 -3.83 17.11
N LEU A 29 -11.99 -2.68 17.56
CA LEU A 29 -11.21 -1.71 16.78
C LEU A 29 -9.86 -2.35 16.38
N ALA A 30 -9.64 -2.57 15.08
CA ALA A 30 -8.35 -3.07 14.61
C ALA A 30 -7.26 -2.02 14.85
N LYS A 31 -6.08 -2.45 15.31
CA LYS A 31 -4.95 -1.57 15.57
C LYS A 31 -3.85 -1.76 14.53
N VAL A 32 -3.46 -0.69 13.85
CA VAL A 32 -2.38 -0.69 12.86
C VAL A 32 -1.25 0.20 13.34
N LEU A 33 -0.03 -0.34 13.37
CA LEU A 33 1.17 0.48 13.55
C LEU A 33 1.54 1.06 12.18
N LEU A 34 1.39 2.37 12.03
CA LEU A 34 1.76 3.09 10.81
C LEU A 34 3.19 3.61 10.95
N TYR A 35 4.13 3.02 10.21
CA TYR A 35 5.54 3.35 10.26
C TYR A 35 5.98 4.11 9.01
N THR A 36 6.66 5.25 9.22
CA THR A 36 7.03 6.20 8.14
C THR A 36 8.49 6.67 8.21
N TYR A 37 9.34 5.95 8.96
CA TYR A 37 10.76 6.30 9.08
C TYR A 37 11.49 6.20 7.73
N THR A 38 12.35 7.18 7.45
CA THR A 38 13.15 7.27 6.23
C THR A 38 14.62 7.43 6.59
N ASN A 39 15.50 6.60 6.02
CA ASN A 39 16.96 6.78 6.08
C ASN A 39 17.57 7.17 4.72
N GLY A 40 16.73 7.50 3.74
CA GLY A 40 17.09 8.01 2.43
C GLY A 40 16.17 9.17 2.04
N PHE A 41 15.67 9.16 0.80
CA PHE A 41 14.71 10.16 0.34
C PHE A 41 13.46 10.19 1.23
N ARG A 42 12.97 11.40 1.52
CA ARG A 42 11.78 11.63 2.33
C ARG A 42 10.71 12.29 1.47
N HIS A 43 9.57 11.62 1.36
CA HIS A 43 8.44 12.09 0.56
C HIS A 43 7.68 13.18 1.33
N ASP A 44 7.41 14.31 0.67
CA ASP A 44 6.62 15.41 1.25
C ASP A 44 5.17 15.02 1.54
N SER A 45 4.69 13.92 0.96
CA SER A 45 3.34 13.38 1.17
C SER A 45 3.16 12.55 2.44
N ILE A 46 4.23 12.26 3.21
CA ILE A 46 4.15 11.48 4.45
C ILE A 46 3.12 12.07 5.45
N PRO A 47 3.13 13.39 5.78
CA PRO A 47 2.13 13.96 6.68
C PRO A 47 0.70 13.80 6.15
N THR A 48 0.48 14.05 4.87
CA THR A 48 -0.83 13.89 4.22
C THR A 48 -1.30 12.44 4.27
N ALA A 49 -0.42 11.47 4.03
CA ALA A 49 -0.73 10.06 4.14
C ALA A 49 -1.21 9.68 5.55
N ILE A 50 -0.49 10.15 6.59
CA ILE A 50 -0.85 9.91 7.99
C ILE A 50 -2.22 10.51 8.31
N ASP A 51 -2.46 11.75 7.91
CA ASP A 51 -3.72 12.46 8.18
C ASP A 51 -4.90 11.78 7.46
N GLN A 52 -4.72 11.38 6.20
CA GLN A 52 -5.75 10.68 5.44
C GLN A 52 -6.03 9.30 6.03
N LEU A 53 -5.01 8.50 6.34
CA LEU A 53 -5.22 7.19 6.98
C LEU A 53 -5.98 7.32 8.31
N LYS A 54 -5.62 8.29 9.15
CA LYS A 54 -6.34 8.56 10.41
C LYS A 54 -7.78 9.05 10.18
N ALA A 55 -8.01 9.87 9.16
CA ALA A 55 -9.35 10.34 8.81
C ALA A 55 -10.25 9.22 8.27
N TRP A 56 -9.67 8.28 7.49
CA TRP A 56 -10.39 7.17 6.89
C TRP A 56 -10.58 5.97 7.83
N GLY A 57 -9.67 5.77 8.79
CA GLY A 57 -9.69 4.65 9.74
C GLY A 57 -11.04 4.37 10.41
N PRO A 58 -11.73 5.38 10.98
CA PRO A 58 -13.03 5.19 11.63
C PRO A 58 -14.12 4.58 10.73
N TYR A 59 -14.09 4.85 9.41
CA TYR A 59 -15.07 4.27 8.47
C TYR A 59 -14.86 2.75 8.25
N TYR A 60 -13.67 2.25 8.59
CA TYR A 60 -13.28 0.85 8.45
C TYR A 60 -13.13 0.14 9.82
N ASN A 61 -13.44 0.82 10.93
CA ASN A 61 -13.18 0.36 12.30
C ASN A 61 -11.69 0.04 12.55
N ILE A 62 -10.81 0.93 12.05
CA ILE A 62 -9.35 0.84 12.17
C ILE A 62 -8.83 2.07 12.92
N SER A 63 -7.87 1.85 13.80
CA SER A 63 -7.06 2.90 14.44
C SER A 63 -5.61 2.78 14.01
N PHE A 64 -4.97 3.94 13.83
CA PHE A 64 -3.57 4.03 13.43
C PHE A 64 -2.74 4.70 14.52
N ASP A 65 -1.76 3.98 15.04
CA ASP A 65 -0.70 4.56 15.87
C ASP A 65 0.48 4.85 14.93
N ALA A 66 0.70 6.13 14.63
CA ALA A 66 1.76 6.53 13.70
C ALA A 66 3.09 6.74 14.45
N THR A 67 4.18 6.22 13.90
CA THR A 67 5.52 6.40 14.46
C THR A 67 6.60 6.45 13.37
N GLU A 68 7.72 7.08 13.72
CA GLU A 68 9.00 7.03 12.99
C GLU A 68 10.11 6.51 13.91
N ASN A 69 9.77 6.05 15.12
CA ASN A 69 10.74 5.62 16.12
C ASN A 69 11.06 4.13 15.98
N GLN A 70 12.28 3.81 15.54
CA GLN A 70 12.77 2.43 15.45
C GLN A 70 12.65 1.64 16.76
N LYS A 71 12.68 2.31 17.92
CA LYS A 71 12.57 1.66 19.24
C LYS A 71 11.19 1.09 19.53
N ASP A 72 10.19 1.40 18.71
CA ASP A 72 8.84 0.85 18.84
C ASP A 72 8.74 -0.56 18.27
N PHE A 73 9.77 -1.05 17.55
CA PHE A 73 9.84 -2.42 17.03
C PHE A 73 10.44 -3.36 18.06
N THR A 74 9.64 -3.67 19.08
CA THR A 74 9.90 -4.71 20.09
C THR A 74 8.77 -5.73 20.07
N GLU A 75 9.04 -6.97 20.47
CA GLU A 75 8.00 -8.02 20.52
C GLU A 75 6.75 -7.58 21.30
N ASP A 76 6.94 -7.01 22.49
CA ASP A 76 5.86 -6.54 23.36
C ASP A 76 5.00 -5.44 22.71
N ASN A 77 5.64 -4.53 21.95
CA ASN A 77 4.91 -3.45 21.31
C ASN A 77 4.20 -3.94 20.04
N LEU A 78 4.87 -4.74 19.20
CA LEU A 78 4.29 -5.29 17.98
C LEU A 78 3.12 -6.24 18.27
N ALA A 79 3.14 -6.93 19.42
CA ALA A 79 2.04 -7.79 19.88
C ALA A 79 0.70 -7.05 20.09
N LYS A 80 0.68 -5.71 20.08
CA LYS A 80 -0.53 -4.88 20.20
C LYS A 80 -1.22 -4.59 18.85
N TYR A 81 -0.58 -4.90 17.72
CA TYR A 81 -1.03 -4.47 16.39
C TYR A 81 -1.46 -5.64 15.51
N ASP A 82 -2.60 -5.49 14.86
CA ASP A 82 -3.21 -6.49 13.96
C ASP A 82 -2.51 -6.50 12.59
N ALA A 83 -1.98 -5.35 12.20
CA ALA A 83 -1.12 -5.21 11.03
C ALA A 83 -0.03 -4.15 11.27
N LEU A 84 1.07 -4.28 10.54
CA LEU A 84 2.10 -3.26 10.39
C LEU A 84 1.97 -2.65 9.00
N MET A 85 1.89 -1.33 8.93
CA MET A 85 1.76 -0.58 7.69
C MET A 85 2.96 0.33 7.50
N PHE A 86 3.69 0.14 6.41
CA PHE A 86 4.89 0.87 6.04
C PHE A 86 4.55 1.80 4.88
N VAL A 87 4.65 3.11 5.10
CA VAL A 87 4.38 4.11 4.07
C VAL A 87 5.64 4.93 3.86
N HIS A 88 6.14 4.94 2.62
CA HIS A 88 7.29 5.74 2.21
C HIS A 88 8.61 5.46 2.93
N THR A 89 8.76 4.30 3.58
CA THR A 89 9.96 3.98 4.35
C THR A 89 11.14 3.66 3.43
N THR A 90 12.27 4.36 3.57
CA THR A 90 13.42 4.23 2.66
C THR A 90 14.69 3.75 3.36
N GLU A 91 15.51 2.98 2.63
CA GLU A 91 16.82 2.47 3.06
C GLU A 91 16.74 1.55 4.30
N ASN A 92 17.72 1.64 5.22
CA ASN A 92 17.74 0.81 6.42
C ASN A 92 16.82 1.39 7.51
N ILE A 93 15.67 0.75 7.71
CA ILE A 93 14.60 1.24 8.59
C ILE A 93 14.59 0.57 9.98
N PHE A 94 15.45 -0.44 10.19
CA PHE A 94 15.56 -1.20 11.44
C PHE A 94 17.01 -1.37 11.89
N ASN A 95 17.20 -1.49 13.20
CA ASN A 95 18.40 -2.08 13.78
C ASN A 95 18.22 -3.61 13.96
N GLY A 96 19.25 -4.31 14.42
CA GLY A 96 19.20 -5.78 14.59
C GLY A 96 18.04 -6.27 15.47
N SER A 97 17.82 -5.65 16.63
CA SER A 97 16.71 -6.05 17.52
C SER A 97 15.34 -5.80 16.90
N ALA A 98 15.18 -4.73 16.11
CA ALA A 98 13.94 -4.46 15.39
C ALA A 98 13.72 -5.45 14.23
N GLN A 99 14.79 -5.90 13.57
CA GLN A 99 14.74 -6.99 12.58
C GLN A 99 14.28 -8.31 13.20
N ASP A 100 14.79 -8.64 14.38
CA ASP A 100 14.37 -9.83 15.13
C ASP A 100 12.88 -9.75 15.52
N ALA A 101 12.44 -8.62 16.09
CA ALA A 101 11.05 -8.40 16.48
C ALA A 101 10.09 -8.44 15.27
N PHE A 102 10.48 -7.86 14.13
CA PHE A 102 9.69 -7.92 12.90
C PHE A 102 9.59 -9.35 12.36
N SER A 103 10.70 -10.09 12.33
CA SER A 103 10.72 -11.49 11.87
C SER A 103 9.85 -12.38 12.76
N ASP A 104 9.94 -12.19 14.08
CA ASP A 104 9.09 -12.92 15.02
C ASP A 104 7.61 -12.55 14.85
N TYR A 105 7.27 -11.27 14.65
CA TYR A 105 5.90 -10.83 14.33
C TYR A 105 5.34 -11.56 13.10
N LEU A 106 6.10 -11.63 12.01
CA LEU A 106 5.70 -12.39 10.81
C LEU A 106 5.56 -13.90 11.10
N SER A 107 6.50 -14.49 11.85
CA SER A 107 6.47 -15.92 12.21
C SER A 107 5.22 -16.33 13.00
N LYS A 108 4.61 -15.36 13.70
CA LYS A 108 3.38 -15.51 14.51
C LYS A 108 2.11 -15.20 13.70
N GLY A 109 2.21 -15.02 12.39
CA GLY A 109 1.07 -14.74 11.52
C GLY A 109 0.72 -13.24 11.40
N GLY A 110 1.64 -12.37 11.78
CA GLY A 110 1.48 -10.93 11.66
C GLY A 110 1.25 -10.47 10.21
N ASN A 111 0.48 -9.40 10.04
CA ASN A 111 0.07 -8.92 8.72
C ASN A 111 0.87 -7.69 8.29
N PHE A 112 1.10 -7.58 6.99
CA PHE A 112 2.01 -6.60 6.41
C PHE A 112 1.33 -5.78 5.31
N ILE A 113 1.60 -4.47 5.32
CA ILE A 113 1.19 -3.53 4.28
C ILE A 113 2.40 -2.66 3.92
N GLY A 114 2.76 -2.59 2.65
CA GLY A 114 3.76 -1.65 2.13
C GLY A 114 3.15 -0.71 1.09
N ILE A 115 3.47 0.57 1.15
CA ILE A 115 3.01 1.57 0.17
C ILE A 115 4.19 2.38 -0.37
N HIS A 116 4.20 2.54 -1.70
CA HIS A 116 5.14 3.33 -2.48
C HIS A 116 6.59 3.01 -2.11
N ALA A 117 7.33 3.97 -1.57
CA ALA A 117 8.75 3.81 -1.30
C ALA A 117 9.07 2.83 -0.17
N ALA A 118 8.08 2.20 0.48
CA ALA A 118 8.32 1.00 1.28
C ALA A 118 9.12 -0.08 0.49
N SER A 119 8.98 -0.14 -0.84
CA SER A 119 9.81 -1.03 -1.66
C SER A 119 11.27 -0.63 -1.80
N VAL A 120 11.63 0.58 -1.38
CA VAL A 120 13.00 1.10 -1.35
C VAL A 120 13.69 0.76 -0.02
N ALA A 121 12.96 0.32 1.01
CA ALA A 121 13.60 -0.19 2.22
C ALA A 121 14.40 -1.46 1.94
N PHE A 122 15.60 -1.53 2.49
CA PHE A 122 16.54 -2.65 2.33
C PHE A 122 17.02 -2.96 0.89
N VAL A 123 16.89 -2.04 -0.08
CA VAL A 123 17.43 -2.24 -1.45
C VAL A 123 18.95 -2.40 -1.47
N SER A 124 19.68 -1.66 -0.62
CA SER A 124 21.14 -1.72 -0.51
C SER A 124 21.64 -2.90 0.32
N LYS A 125 20.76 -3.56 1.07
CA LYS A 125 21.07 -4.71 1.92
C LYS A 125 19.85 -5.64 2.00
N THR A 126 19.63 -6.39 0.92
CA THR A 126 18.52 -7.35 0.80
C THR A 126 18.42 -8.23 2.03
N TRP A 127 17.20 -8.34 2.57
CA TRP A 127 16.90 -9.12 3.76
C TRP A 127 15.57 -9.86 3.54
N PRO A 128 15.60 -11.19 3.30
CA PRO A 128 14.43 -11.96 2.84
C PRO A 128 13.14 -11.79 3.67
N PRO A 129 13.16 -11.74 5.03
CA PRO A 129 11.95 -11.49 5.80
C PRO A 129 11.21 -10.21 5.39
N TRP A 130 11.93 -9.17 4.95
CA TRP A 130 11.35 -7.97 4.37
C TRP A 130 11.01 -8.15 2.89
N THR A 131 12.01 -8.47 2.06
CA THR A 131 11.88 -8.42 0.60
C THR A 131 10.87 -9.43 0.07
N ASP A 132 10.81 -10.62 0.68
CA ASP A 132 9.91 -11.67 0.22
C ASP A 132 8.48 -11.43 0.75
N THR A 133 8.34 -10.88 1.96
CA THR A 133 7.04 -10.41 2.48
C THR A 133 6.46 -9.29 1.63
N LEU A 134 7.30 -8.34 1.22
CA LEU A 134 6.92 -7.27 0.30
C LEU A 134 6.58 -7.83 -1.09
N GLY A 135 7.31 -8.84 -1.57
CA GLY A 135 7.11 -9.55 -2.83
C GLY A 135 8.14 -9.21 -3.90
N SER A 136 8.62 -7.97 -3.94
CA SER A 136 9.80 -7.58 -4.71
C SER A 136 10.32 -6.23 -4.23
N SER A 137 11.59 -5.94 -4.48
CA SER A 137 12.21 -4.66 -4.14
C SER A 137 12.15 -3.69 -5.32
N PHE A 138 12.11 -2.40 -5.00
CA PHE A 138 12.30 -1.34 -5.98
C PHE A 138 13.61 -1.51 -6.75
N ASP A 139 13.57 -1.28 -8.06
CA ASP A 139 14.76 -1.22 -8.92
C ASP A 139 15.02 0.21 -9.40
N HIS A 140 14.08 0.79 -10.16
CA HIS A 140 14.14 2.18 -10.64
C HIS A 140 12.74 2.66 -11.06
N HIS A 141 12.65 3.91 -11.53
CA HIS A 141 11.51 4.44 -12.27
C HIS A 141 11.98 5.48 -13.30
N PRO A 142 11.22 5.74 -14.39
CA PRO A 142 11.45 6.89 -15.24
C PRO A 142 11.06 8.18 -14.53
N ALA A 143 11.34 9.33 -15.16
CA ALA A 143 10.81 10.59 -14.66
C ALA A 143 9.29 10.50 -14.43
N ARG A 144 8.83 11.05 -13.30
CA ARG A 144 7.42 11.08 -12.92
C ARG A 144 6.59 11.66 -14.07
N GLN A 145 5.49 10.99 -14.37
CA GLN A 145 4.64 11.33 -15.51
C GLN A 145 3.25 10.73 -15.33
N THR A 146 2.31 11.18 -16.16
CA THR A 146 1.01 10.53 -16.25
C THR A 146 1.15 9.13 -16.86
N ALA A 147 0.61 8.13 -16.18
CA ALA A 147 0.55 6.74 -16.64
C ALA A 147 -0.85 6.17 -16.41
N THR A 148 -1.19 5.07 -17.08
CA THR A 148 -2.47 4.36 -16.89
C THR A 148 -2.25 3.02 -16.22
N PHE A 149 -2.85 2.85 -15.05
CA PHE A 149 -2.83 1.62 -14.27
C PHE A 149 -4.06 0.77 -14.59
N VAL A 150 -3.84 -0.52 -14.85
CA VAL A 150 -4.85 -1.46 -15.34
C VAL A 150 -5.17 -2.48 -14.26
N LYS A 151 -6.45 -2.60 -13.93
CA LYS A 151 -6.96 -3.55 -12.95
C LYS A 151 -6.75 -4.98 -13.42
N GLN A 152 -6.13 -5.81 -12.59
CA GLN A 152 -5.84 -7.22 -12.87
C GLN A 152 -6.76 -8.18 -12.09
N ALA A 153 -7.34 -7.74 -10.98
CA ALA A 153 -8.23 -8.55 -10.15
C ALA A 153 -9.63 -7.93 -10.04
N THR A 154 -10.66 -8.72 -10.34
CA THR A 154 -12.06 -8.39 -10.04
C THR A 154 -12.50 -9.07 -8.75
N GLY A 155 -13.33 -8.40 -7.95
CA GLY A 155 -13.85 -8.96 -6.68
C GLY A 155 -12.95 -8.71 -5.46
N HIS A 156 -11.72 -8.22 -5.64
CA HIS A 156 -10.84 -7.90 -4.51
C HIS A 156 -11.21 -6.54 -3.87
N PRO A 157 -11.28 -6.40 -2.53
CA PRO A 157 -11.68 -5.14 -1.88
C PRO A 157 -10.81 -3.93 -2.28
N ALA A 158 -9.54 -4.15 -2.58
CA ALA A 158 -8.62 -3.11 -3.06
C ALA A 158 -8.88 -2.64 -4.50
N THR A 159 -9.60 -3.39 -5.34
CA THR A 159 -9.83 -3.05 -6.76
C THR A 159 -11.30 -2.82 -7.11
N ASN A 160 -12.23 -3.34 -6.30
CA ASN A 160 -13.66 -3.09 -6.48
C ASN A 160 -14.05 -1.61 -6.56
N PRO A 161 -13.48 -0.68 -5.76
CA PRO A 161 -13.88 0.73 -5.79
C PRO A 161 -13.18 1.55 -6.87
N THR A 162 -12.30 0.94 -7.68
CA THR A 162 -11.51 1.65 -8.70
C THR A 162 -12.09 1.43 -10.09
N PRO A 163 -11.84 2.34 -11.05
CA PRO A 163 -12.09 2.03 -12.46
C PRO A 163 -11.16 0.90 -12.93
N ASP A 164 -11.49 0.29 -14.08
CA ASP A 164 -10.65 -0.75 -14.69
C ASP A 164 -9.34 -0.19 -15.25
N ARG A 165 -9.35 1.10 -15.60
CA ARG A 165 -8.19 1.86 -16.03
C ARG A 165 -8.17 3.17 -15.25
N TRP A 166 -7.07 3.43 -14.55
CA TRP A 166 -6.92 4.58 -13.68
C TRP A 166 -5.68 5.37 -14.08
N THR A 167 -5.86 6.62 -14.51
CA THR A 167 -4.81 7.43 -15.13
C THR A 167 -4.54 8.67 -14.29
N PHE A 168 -3.30 8.82 -13.82
CA PHE A 168 -2.86 9.98 -13.04
C PHE A 168 -1.33 10.11 -13.06
N ASP A 169 -0.81 11.26 -12.60
CA ASP A 169 0.63 11.53 -12.49
C ASP A 169 1.24 10.78 -11.31
N GLU A 170 2.22 9.92 -11.59
CA GLU A 170 2.84 9.05 -10.60
C GLU A 170 4.21 8.54 -11.07
N GLU A 171 5.01 8.00 -10.14
CA GLU A 171 6.24 7.28 -10.46
C GLU A 171 5.91 5.83 -10.79
N VAL A 172 6.20 5.41 -12.02
CA VAL A 172 6.00 4.01 -12.44
C VAL A 172 7.22 3.19 -12.02
N TYR A 173 7.13 2.55 -10.85
CA TYR A 173 8.22 1.74 -10.31
C TYR A 173 8.40 0.44 -11.07
N SER A 174 9.64 0.15 -11.45
CA SER A 174 10.13 -1.15 -11.86
C SER A 174 10.70 -1.92 -10.65
N PHE A 175 10.69 -3.25 -10.73
CA PHE A 175 11.02 -4.15 -9.62
C PHE A 175 12.13 -5.13 -9.97
N SER A 176 12.92 -5.53 -8.97
CA SER A 176 14.08 -6.39 -9.19
C SER A 176 13.73 -7.86 -9.48
N SER A 177 12.48 -8.26 -9.26
CA SER A 177 11.98 -9.61 -9.48
C SER A 177 10.47 -9.65 -9.69
N ASP A 178 9.95 -10.72 -10.28
CA ASP A 178 8.51 -10.92 -10.43
C ASP A 178 7.88 -11.34 -9.09
N PRO A 179 7.01 -10.54 -8.47
CA PRO A 179 6.38 -10.88 -7.19
C PRO A 179 5.53 -12.16 -7.27
N ARG A 180 5.07 -12.56 -8.47
CA ARG A 180 4.32 -13.82 -8.68
C ARG A 180 5.19 -15.06 -8.44
N SER A 181 6.51 -14.95 -8.53
CA SER A 181 7.43 -16.04 -8.19
C SER A 181 7.33 -16.46 -6.71
N LEU A 182 6.86 -15.55 -5.85
CA LEU A 182 6.57 -15.79 -4.44
C LEU A 182 5.08 -16.09 -4.18
N GLY A 183 4.31 -16.36 -5.23
CA GLY A 183 2.87 -16.63 -5.15
C GLY A 183 2.00 -15.38 -5.01
N ALA A 184 2.55 -14.18 -5.21
CA ALA A 184 1.75 -12.96 -5.19
C ALA A 184 0.75 -12.91 -6.36
N LYS A 185 -0.37 -12.25 -6.13
CA LYS A 185 -1.45 -12.04 -7.10
C LYS A 185 -1.59 -10.56 -7.40
N LEU A 186 -1.60 -10.20 -8.67
CA LEU A 186 -1.64 -8.81 -9.10
C LEU A 186 -3.02 -8.18 -8.87
N LEU A 187 -3.01 -6.94 -8.42
CA LEU A 187 -4.17 -6.06 -8.32
C LEU A 187 -4.17 -5.03 -9.45
N PHE A 188 -3.00 -4.45 -9.71
CA PHE A 188 -2.77 -3.51 -10.80
C PHE A 188 -1.47 -3.82 -11.53
N SER A 189 -1.49 -3.53 -12.82
CA SER A 189 -0.31 -3.36 -13.66
C SER A 189 -0.29 -1.95 -14.24
N VAL A 190 0.75 -1.58 -14.97
CA VAL A 190 0.77 -0.37 -15.80
C VAL A 190 0.60 -0.73 -17.28
N ASP A 191 -0.10 0.13 -18.04
CA ASP A 191 -0.16 0.04 -19.50
C ASP A 191 1.15 0.58 -20.10
N PRO A 192 1.99 -0.25 -20.74
CA PRO A 192 3.29 0.15 -21.25
C PRO A 192 3.21 1.16 -22.41
N THR A 193 2.04 1.37 -23.00
CA THR A 193 1.83 2.39 -24.05
C THR A 193 1.50 3.77 -23.50
N SER A 194 1.23 3.88 -22.19
CA SER A 194 0.72 5.09 -21.56
C SER A 194 1.79 5.98 -20.93
N TYR A 195 3.04 5.50 -20.84
CA TYR A 195 4.16 6.21 -20.25
C TYR A 195 5.46 5.93 -21.01
N LYS A 196 6.46 6.78 -20.83
CA LYS A 196 7.79 6.63 -21.41
C LYS A 196 8.73 6.02 -20.38
N GLU A 197 8.97 4.72 -20.54
CA GLU A 197 9.97 3.99 -19.77
C GLU A 197 11.40 4.42 -20.15
N ASN A 198 12.32 4.45 -19.19
CA ASN A 198 13.74 4.73 -19.40
C ASN A 198 14.62 3.47 -19.37
N SER A 199 14.13 2.35 -18.81
CA SER A 199 14.79 1.05 -18.85
C SER A 199 13.80 -0.11 -18.66
N VAL A 200 14.04 -1.24 -19.33
CA VAL A 200 13.16 -2.43 -19.21
C VAL A 200 13.80 -3.43 -18.25
N VAL A 201 13.12 -3.77 -17.16
CA VAL A 201 13.49 -4.90 -16.30
C VAL A 201 12.67 -6.11 -16.74
N LYS A 202 13.31 -7.11 -17.35
CA LYS A 202 12.59 -8.32 -17.79
C LYS A 202 12.18 -9.19 -16.60
N GLU A 203 12.99 -9.15 -15.54
CA GLU A 203 12.91 -9.99 -14.36
C GLU A 203 11.66 -9.70 -13.51
N GLN A 204 11.06 -8.51 -13.62
CA GLN A 204 9.80 -8.14 -12.93
C GLN A 204 8.55 -8.83 -13.51
N GLY A 205 8.68 -9.41 -14.71
CA GLY A 205 7.62 -10.11 -15.42
C GLY A 205 6.60 -9.21 -16.11
N ASP A 206 5.67 -9.85 -16.82
CA ASP A 206 4.64 -9.22 -17.66
C ASP A 206 3.24 -9.79 -17.31
N PRO A 207 2.19 -8.99 -17.13
CA PRO A 207 2.17 -7.52 -17.17
C PRO A 207 3.03 -6.88 -16.06
N HIS A 208 3.57 -5.68 -16.33
CA HIS A 208 4.41 -4.90 -15.40
C HIS A 208 3.66 -4.65 -14.08
N PRO A 209 4.04 -5.28 -12.96
CA PRO A 209 3.28 -5.24 -11.71
C PRO A 209 3.36 -3.87 -11.02
N ILE A 210 2.25 -3.40 -10.44
CA ILE A 210 2.17 -2.11 -9.73
C ILE A 210 1.64 -2.28 -8.32
N ALA A 211 0.66 -3.16 -8.14
CA ALA A 211 0.13 -3.52 -6.84
C ALA A 211 -0.20 -5.01 -6.81
N TRP A 212 -0.01 -5.64 -5.66
CA TRP A 212 -0.25 -7.07 -5.48
C TRP A 212 -0.53 -7.41 -4.02
N TYR A 213 -0.91 -8.66 -3.80
CA TYR A 213 -1.06 -9.22 -2.47
C TYR A 213 -0.50 -10.65 -2.42
N GLN A 214 -0.19 -11.11 -1.21
CA GLN A 214 0.13 -12.50 -0.92
C GLN A 214 -0.85 -13.00 0.14
N ASP A 215 -1.56 -14.10 -0.16
CA ASP A 215 -2.45 -14.75 0.82
C ASP A 215 -1.68 -15.17 2.08
N TYR A 216 -0.39 -15.47 1.91
CA TYR A 216 0.57 -15.83 2.94
C TYR A 216 1.88 -15.09 2.67
N ALA A 217 2.32 -14.25 3.60
CA ALA A 217 3.57 -13.49 3.52
C ALA A 217 4.76 -14.43 3.33
N ALA A 218 5.40 -14.38 2.16
CA ALA A 218 6.45 -15.33 1.76
C ALA A 218 7.74 -15.19 2.58
N GLY A 219 8.02 -13.99 3.13
CA GLY A 219 9.16 -13.76 4.02
C GLY A 219 8.96 -14.28 5.45
N ALA A 220 7.79 -14.81 5.80
CA ALA A 220 7.54 -15.34 7.12
C ALA A 220 8.15 -16.74 7.30
N ILE A 221 9.10 -16.88 8.24
CA ILE A 221 9.63 -18.18 8.67
C ILE A 221 8.69 -18.74 9.73
N ILE A 222 7.72 -19.56 9.30
CA ILE A 222 6.64 -20.05 10.15
C ILE A 222 7.12 -21.14 11.11
N LYS A 223 6.74 -21.02 12.39
CA LYS A 223 6.97 -22.07 13.40
C LYS A 223 6.02 -23.26 13.16
N PRO A 224 6.37 -24.51 13.52
CA PRO A 224 5.51 -25.67 13.30
C PRO A 224 4.07 -25.45 13.78
N GLY A 225 3.09 -25.66 12.89
CA GLY A 225 1.67 -25.45 13.18
C GLY A 225 1.17 -23.99 13.07
N GLY A 226 2.06 -23.03 12.77
CA GLY A 226 1.69 -21.66 12.47
C GLY A 226 1.19 -21.46 11.03
N VAL A 227 0.64 -20.28 10.78
CA VAL A 227 0.19 -19.82 9.45
C VAL A 227 0.69 -18.40 9.26
N ALA A 228 1.23 -18.08 8.08
CA ALA A 228 1.66 -16.72 7.77
C ALA A 228 0.47 -15.77 7.69
N GLY A 229 0.67 -14.49 8.04
CA GLY A 229 -0.33 -13.47 7.78
C GLY A 229 -0.39 -13.08 6.31
N ARG A 230 -1.30 -12.16 5.99
CA ARG A 230 -1.43 -11.59 4.64
C ARG A 230 -0.43 -10.45 4.42
N SER A 231 0.00 -10.29 3.17
CA SER A 231 0.77 -9.15 2.71
C SER A 231 0.04 -8.41 1.59
N PHE A 232 0.04 -7.08 1.63
CA PHE A 232 -0.47 -6.22 0.57
C PHE A 232 0.57 -5.15 0.22
N PHE A 233 0.76 -4.90 -1.07
CA PHE A 233 1.64 -3.85 -1.56
C PHE A 233 1.01 -3.04 -2.70
N SER A 234 1.25 -1.73 -2.70
CA SER A 234 0.95 -0.84 -3.82
C SER A 234 2.11 0.13 -4.02
N SER A 235 2.63 0.23 -5.24
CA SER A 235 3.72 1.16 -5.57
C SER A 235 3.27 2.60 -5.77
N LEU A 236 1.96 2.86 -5.80
CA LEU A 236 1.37 4.18 -6.00
C LEU A 236 1.41 4.98 -4.69
N GLY A 237 1.45 6.32 -4.78
CA GLY A 237 1.29 7.19 -3.61
C GLY A 237 2.38 8.25 -3.41
N HIS A 238 3.13 8.65 -4.45
CA HIS A 238 4.18 9.67 -4.30
C HIS A 238 3.61 11.02 -3.86
N ASN A 239 2.58 11.49 -4.56
CA ASN A 239 2.08 12.87 -4.48
C ASN A 239 1.08 13.07 -3.32
N ASN A 240 1.05 14.29 -2.77
CA ASN A 240 -0.01 14.71 -1.85
C ASN A 240 -1.41 14.54 -2.45
N SER A 241 -1.57 14.89 -3.73
CA SER A 241 -2.83 14.74 -4.46
C SER A 241 -3.27 13.28 -4.56
N THR A 242 -2.34 12.33 -4.67
CA THR A 242 -2.66 10.89 -4.68
C THR A 242 -3.30 10.48 -3.35
N TRP A 243 -2.76 10.91 -2.20
CA TRP A 243 -3.35 10.61 -0.89
C TRP A 243 -4.68 11.31 -0.62
N MET A 244 -4.93 12.46 -1.26
CA MET A 244 -6.22 13.16 -1.21
C MET A 244 -7.24 12.61 -2.22
N ASP A 245 -6.83 11.70 -3.10
CA ASP A 245 -7.72 11.09 -4.08
C ASP A 245 -8.54 9.96 -3.45
N ASP A 246 -9.85 10.08 -3.64
CA ASP A 246 -10.84 9.17 -3.08
C ASP A 246 -10.70 7.74 -3.61
N THR A 247 -10.33 7.59 -4.88
CA THR A 247 -10.14 6.27 -5.51
C THR A 247 -8.88 5.59 -4.97
N PHE A 248 -7.78 6.34 -4.80
CA PHE A 248 -6.57 5.84 -4.16
C PHE A 248 -6.82 5.41 -2.71
N MET A 249 -7.49 6.26 -1.92
CA MET A 249 -7.77 5.94 -0.52
C MET A 249 -8.67 4.71 -0.40
N LYS A 250 -9.68 4.54 -1.26
CA LYS A 250 -10.49 3.32 -1.30
C LYS A 250 -9.67 2.08 -1.69
N HIS A 251 -8.68 2.21 -2.59
CA HIS A 251 -7.75 1.13 -2.91
C HIS A 251 -6.91 0.71 -1.68
N VAL A 252 -6.29 1.68 -1.01
CA VAL A 252 -5.44 1.43 0.17
C VAL A 252 -6.25 0.84 1.32
N MET A 253 -7.39 1.45 1.66
CA MET A 253 -8.24 0.97 2.75
C MET A 253 -8.90 -0.38 2.41
N GLY A 254 -9.22 -0.64 1.15
CA GLY A 254 -9.66 -1.96 0.69
C GLY A 254 -8.58 -3.02 0.82
N GLY A 255 -7.33 -2.70 0.47
CA GLY A 255 -6.17 -3.58 0.69
C GLY A 255 -5.96 -3.90 2.17
N LEU A 256 -5.97 -2.88 3.02
CA LEU A 256 -5.85 -3.03 4.46
C LEU A 256 -6.99 -3.87 5.07
N ALA A 257 -8.24 -3.63 4.64
CA ALA A 257 -9.39 -4.42 5.07
C ALA A 257 -9.27 -5.89 4.68
N TRP A 258 -8.80 -6.18 3.46
CA TRP A 258 -8.53 -7.55 3.03
C TRP A 258 -7.40 -8.20 3.85
N THR A 259 -6.32 -7.46 4.11
CA THR A 259 -5.20 -7.95 4.93
C THR A 259 -5.67 -8.28 6.34
N LEU A 260 -6.48 -7.42 6.96
CA LEU A 260 -7.02 -7.62 8.31
C LEU A 260 -8.06 -8.76 8.40
N ALA A 261 -8.69 -9.12 7.28
CA ALA A 261 -9.55 -10.30 7.17
C ALA A 261 -8.77 -11.63 7.10
N SER A 262 -7.44 -11.62 7.29
CA SER A 262 -6.66 -12.83 7.56
C SER A 262 -7.15 -13.49 8.86
N ASN A 263 -7.20 -14.82 8.90
CA ASN A 263 -7.54 -15.57 10.12
C ASN A 263 -6.42 -15.55 11.18
N THR A 264 -5.31 -14.87 10.91
CA THR A 264 -4.14 -14.76 11.81
C THR A 264 -4.11 -13.46 12.62
N THR A 265 -4.95 -12.46 12.32
CA THR A 265 -5.04 -11.23 13.14
C THR A 265 -5.66 -11.52 14.51
N ARG A 266 -5.42 -10.67 15.52
CA ARG A 266 -6.17 -10.76 16.79
C ARG A 266 -7.65 -10.37 16.57
N VAL A 267 -7.89 -9.40 15.69
CA VAL A 267 -9.25 -9.00 15.32
C VAL A 267 -10.04 -10.12 14.64
N ALA A 268 -9.39 -11.05 13.92
CA ALA A 268 -10.03 -12.23 13.35
C ALA A 268 -9.94 -13.48 14.22
N SER A 269 -8.93 -13.62 15.08
CA SER A 269 -8.80 -14.76 16.01
C SER A 269 -9.74 -14.65 17.23
N GLY A 270 -10.39 -13.50 17.41
CA GLY A 270 -11.52 -13.28 18.32
C GLY A 270 -12.88 -13.78 17.81
N LEU A 271 -12.93 -14.91 17.10
CA LEU A 271 -14.21 -15.60 16.84
C LEU A 271 -14.72 -16.22 18.14
N TYR A 272 -15.79 -15.66 18.69
CA TYR A 272 -16.70 -16.41 19.54
C TYR A 272 -17.18 -17.64 18.74
N THR A 273 -16.68 -18.82 19.10
CA THR A 273 -17.31 -20.16 19.15
C THR A 273 -18.49 -20.56 18.24
N ASP A 274 -18.73 -19.97 17.07
CA ASP A 274 -19.83 -20.37 16.18
C ASP A 274 -19.51 -20.43 14.68
N GLY A 275 -18.26 -20.19 14.28
CA GLY A 275 -17.81 -20.42 12.91
C GLY A 275 -18.29 -19.38 11.88
N THR A 276 -18.77 -18.22 12.30
CA THR A 276 -19.06 -17.11 11.37
C THR A 276 -17.80 -16.29 11.07
N GLN A 277 -17.20 -16.49 9.89
CA GLN A 277 -16.11 -15.64 9.37
C GLN A 277 -16.49 -14.15 9.46
N PRO A 278 -15.59 -13.25 9.91
CA PRO A 278 -15.87 -11.82 9.90
C PRO A 278 -16.06 -11.36 8.45
N THR A 279 -17.30 -11.05 8.10
CA THR A 279 -17.58 -10.26 6.89
C THR A 279 -17.22 -8.82 7.24
N VAL A 280 -16.06 -8.36 6.76
CA VAL A 280 -15.87 -6.91 6.58
C VAL A 280 -16.92 -6.48 5.58
N ARG A 281 -18.06 -5.95 6.06
CA ARG A 281 -19.10 -5.44 5.16
C ARG A 281 -18.49 -4.28 4.38
N LEU A 282 -18.35 -4.47 3.07
CA LEU A 282 -18.26 -3.37 2.12
C LEU A 282 -19.51 -2.49 2.34
N GLY A 283 -19.32 -1.26 2.83
CA GLY A 283 -20.39 -0.28 2.95
C GLY A 283 -21.06 -0.17 4.33
N ALA A 284 -20.31 -0.18 5.44
CA ALA A 284 -20.87 0.26 6.72
C ALA A 284 -21.25 1.76 6.63
N SER A 285 -22.53 2.05 6.33
CA SER A 285 -23.11 3.37 6.56
C SER A 285 -23.32 3.55 8.07
N ASN A 286 -22.74 4.59 8.63
CA ASN A 286 -22.91 4.96 10.03
C ASN A 286 -24.24 5.72 10.22
N THR A 287 -25.26 5.05 10.75
CA THR A 287 -26.49 5.72 11.22
C THR A 287 -26.26 6.64 12.44
N ASN A 288 -25.03 6.71 12.97
CA ASN A 288 -24.61 7.66 14.01
C ASN A 288 -23.77 8.86 13.50
N ALA A 289 -23.54 9.01 12.19
CA ALA A 289 -23.06 10.28 11.63
C ALA A 289 -24.24 11.21 11.37
N SER A 290 -24.84 11.72 12.44
CA SER A 290 -25.78 12.82 12.37
C SER A 290 -25.53 13.77 13.54
N ALA A 291 -24.42 14.50 13.43
CA ALA A 291 -24.36 15.89 13.86
C ALA A 291 -23.99 16.85 12.70
N VAL A 292 -23.72 16.34 11.49
CA VAL A 292 -23.66 17.15 10.27
C VAL A 292 -24.26 16.29 9.14
N ALA A 293 -25.46 16.67 8.69
CA ALA A 293 -26.26 15.93 7.74
C ALA A 293 -25.58 15.80 6.35
N PHE A 294 -25.77 14.66 5.68
CA PHE A 294 -26.38 14.54 4.33
C PHE A 294 -26.71 13.06 4.05
N SER A 295 -27.84 12.83 3.37
CA SER A 295 -28.58 11.56 3.21
C SER A 295 -27.74 10.34 2.78
N PRO A 296 -27.86 9.16 3.43
CA PRO A 296 -27.12 7.96 3.03
C PRO A 296 -27.71 7.35 1.74
N TRP A 297 -26.83 7.18 0.76
CA TRP A 297 -27.06 6.42 -0.47
C TRP A 297 -26.72 4.95 -0.24
N THR A 298 -27.60 4.04 -0.67
CA THR A 298 -27.45 2.58 -0.49
C THR A 298 -27.24 1.89 -1.84
N PRO A 299 -26.02 1.45 -2.19
CA PRO A 299 -25.81 0.58 -3.33
C PRO A 299 -25.98 -0.91 -2.98
N VAL A 300 -26.72 -1.61 -3.84
CA VAL A 300 -26.86 -3.08 -3.86
C VAL A 300 -25.86 -3.64 -4.88
N LEU A 301 -25.12 -4.68 -4.49
CA LEU A 301 -24.19 -5.41 -5.37
C LEU A 301 -24.93 -5.96 -6.61
N GLY A 302 -24.47 -5.55 -7.80
CA GLY A 302 -25.08 -5.84 -9.11
C GLY A 302 -25.51 -4.59 -9.91
N SER A 303 -25.41 -3.38 -9.34
CA SER A 303 -25.77 -2.13 -10.03
C SER A 303 -24.54 -1.33 -10.47
N SER A 304 -24.63 -0.71 -11.66
CA SER A 304 -23.59 0.11 -12.32
C SER A 304 -23.49 1.56 -11.82
N GLN A 305 -23.86 1.82 -10.55
CA GLN A 305 -23.90 3.20 -10.03
C GLN A 305 -22.64 3.59 -9.25
N THR A 306 -22.16 4.81 -9.49
CA THR A 306 -21.01 5.45 -8.85
C THR A 306 -21.37 6.09 -7.50
N ALA A 307 -20.45 6.02 -6.54
CA ALA A 307 -20.60 6.62 -5.22
C ALA A 307 -20.67 8.17 -5.27
N PRO A 308 -21.36 8.83 -4.31
CA PRO A 308 -21.35 10.29 -4.22
C PRO A 308 -19.96 10.82 -3.82
N PRO A 309 -19.59 12.04 -4.25
CA PRO A 309 -18.30 12.64 -3.93
C PRO A 309 -18.21 13.03 -2.45
N PRO A 310 -17.00 13.03 -1.86
CA PRO A 310 -16.77 13.47 -0.48
C PRO A 310 -17.03 14.98 -0.34
N PRO A 311 -17.25 15.50 0.89
CA PRO A 311 -17.38 16.93 1.11
C PRO A 311 -16.10 17.66 0.69
N PRO A 312 -16.20 18.91 0.19
CA PRO A 312 -15.04 19.67 -0.23
C PRO A 312 -14.06 19.86 0.94
N PRO A 313 -12.74 19.85 0.69
CA PRO A 313 -11.76 20.14 1.73
C PRO A 313 -12.09 21.49 2.38
N LYS A 314 -11.96 21.57 3.71
CA LYS A 314 -11.93 22.89 4.37
C LYS A 314 -10.84 23.73 3.70
N PRO A 315 -11.09 25.01 3.38
CA PRO A 315 -10.07 25.86 2.79
C PRO A 315 -8.92 26.03 3.79
N THR A 316 -7.79 25.38 3.51
CA THR A 316 -6.52 25.62 4.19
C THR A 316 -5.90 26.88 3.59
N PRO A 317 -5.28 27.78 4.39
CA PRO A 317 -4.72 29.03 3.88
C PRO A 317 -3.75 28.75 2.74
N THR A 318 -3.90 29.48 1.65
CA THR A 318 -3.06 29.40 0.45
C THR A 318 -1.60 29.61 0.82
N GLN A 319 -0.84 28.53 0.97
CA GLN A 319 0.61 28.59 0.81
C GLN A 319 0.92 28.27 -0.64
N SER A 320 1.55 29.23 -1.30
CA SER A 320 2.07 29.12 -2.66
C SER A 320 2.84 27.80 -2.79
N ALA A 321 2.36 26.89 -3.63
CA ALA A 321 3.11 25.71 -4.03
C ALA A 321 4.42 26.19 -4.70
N GLY A 322 5.53 26.05 -3.98
CA GLY A 322 6.83 26.03 -4.63
C GLY A 322 6.94 24.76 -5.47
N PRO A 323 7.82 24.73 -6.49
CA PRO A 323 8.06 23.51 -7.23
C PRO A 323 8.55 22.42 -6.28
N GLU A 324 7.79 21.33 -6.15
CA GLU A 324 8.23 20.11 -5.48
C GLU A 324 9.45 19.57 -6.24
N SER A 325 10.54 19.35 -5.51
CA SER A 325 11.86 19.08 -6.06
C SER A 325 11.89 17.80 -6.90
N THR A 326 11.89 17.94 -8.22
CA THR A 326 12.32 16.88 -9.14
C THR A 326 13.84 16.77 -9.01
N GLY A 327 14.33 15.86 -8.15
CA GLY A 327 15.76 15.64 -7.95
C GLY A 327 16.45 15.23 -9.25
N GLY A 328 17.02 16.20 -9.96
CA GLY A 328 17.78 16.01 -11.19
C GLY A 328 18.65 17.24 -11.49
N GLY A 329 19.97 17.09 -11.41
CA GLY A 329 20.94 18.08 -11.86
C GLY A 329 22.34 17.68 -11.37
N ALA A 330 23.21 17.10 -12.20
CA ALA A 330 23.91 17.71 -13.33
C ALA A 330 24.70 18.97 -12.94
N THR A 331 26.02 18.80 -12.95
CA THR A 331 27.11 19.76 -12.76
C THR A 331 26.98 21.00 -13.65
N THR A 332 27.13 22.20 -13.08
CA THR A 332 27.78 23.33 -13.75
C THR A 332 28.52 24.24 -12.75
N SER A 333 29.67 24.71 -13.20
CA SER A 333 30.66 25.57 -12.55
C SER A 333 30.25 27.04 -12.52
N SER A 334 30.61 27.77 -11.45
CA SER A 334 31.03 29.17 -11.54
C SER A 334 31.90 29.59 -10.33
N THR A 335 32.68 30.63 -10.55
CA THR A 335 33.97 30.98 -9.96
C THR A 335 33.89 32.05 -8.86
N SER A 336 35.00 32.19 -8.10
CA SER A 336 35.45 33.31 -7.22
C SER A 336 34.81 33.45 -5.83
N SER A 337 35.51 33.73 -4.72
CA SER A 337 36.95 33.94 -4.42
C SER A 337 37.19 33.99 -2.90
N ASN A 338 38.44 33.71 -2.52
CA ASN A 338 39.20 34.05 -1.28
C ASN A 338 39.22 33.11 -0.04
N SER A 339 40.42 32.51 0.10
CA SER A 339 41.27 32.37 1.30
C SER A 339 40.75 31.53 2.48
N ALA A 340 41.47 30.57 3.08
CA ALA A 340 42.91 30.36 3.19
C ALA A 340 43.29 28.86 3.34
N VAL A 341 44.55 28.62 2.99
CA VAL A 341 45.38 27.39 3.00
C VAL A 341 45.50 26.74 4.38
N VAL A 342 45.42 25.40 4.49
CA VAL A 342 46.44 24.48 5.07
C VAL A 342 46.14 23.01 4.67
N GLY A 343 47.10 22.36 3.99
CA GLY A 343 47.58 20.98 4.30
C GLY A 343 46.82 19.73 3.81
N ALA A 344 47.42 19.05 2.83
CA ALA A 344 47.11 17.72 2.22
C ALA A 344 47.29 16.52 3.20
N PRO A 345 47.11 15.21 2.81
CA PRO A 345 46.93 14.67 1.47
C PRO A 345 45.88 13.55 1.25
N ALA A 346 45.78 13.22 -0.04
CA ALA A 346 44.89 12.30 -0.72
C ALA A 346 45.05 10.81 -0.36
N GLY A 347 43.94 10.07 -0.48
CA GLY A 347 43.91 8.62 -0.59
C GLY A 347 42.84 8.22 -1.60
N THR A 348 43.25 7.96 -2.84
CA THR A 348 42.45 7.32 -3.90
C THR A 348 42.51 5.81 -3.75
N TRP A 349 41.37 5.13 -3.73
CA TRP A 349 41.28 3.71 -4.08
C TRP A 349 40.16 3.50 -5.11
N ALA A 350 40.59 3.23 -6.33
CA ALA A 350 39.78 2.68 -7.41
C ALA A 350 39.58 1.18 -7.16
N VAL A 351 38.35 0.69 -7.34
CA VAL A 351 38.05 -0.74 -7.34
C VAL A 351 38.01 -1.23 -8.79
N ALA A 352 38.94 -2.12 -9.11
CA ALA A 352 39.04 -2.78 -10.40
C ALA A 352 38.12 -4.00 -10.49
N VAL A 353 37.47 -4.14 -11.64
CA VAL A 353 36.70 -5.32 -12.06
C VAL A 353 37.68 -6.40 -12.50
N VAL A 354 37.56 -7.62 -11.95
CA VAL A 354 38.29 -8.81 -12.42
C VAL A 354 37.28 -9.80 -13.00
N THR A 355 37.32 -9.93 -14.32
CA THR A 355 36.74 -11.06 -15.08
C THR A 355 37.72 -12.22 -15.07
N LEU A 356 37.30 -13.38 -14.55
CA LEU A 356 38.04 -14.64 -14.66
C LEU A 356 37.64 -15.35 -15.97
N GLY A 357 38.58 -15.43 -16.91
CA GLY A 357 38.52 -16.28 -18.09
C GLY A 357 39.75 -17.19 -18.09
N ALA A 358 39.50 -18.49 -18.09
CA ALA A 358 40.49 -19.54 -17.89
C ALA A 358 41.30 -19.90 -19.15
N ILE A 359 42.45 -20.51 -18.92
CA ILE A 359 43.00 -21.74 -19.54
C ILE A 359 44.49 -21.61 -19.90
N LEU A 360 45.26 -22.42 -19.18
CA LEU A 360 46.65 -22.83 -19.44
C LEU A 360 46.82 -23.43 -20.84
N SER A 361 47.93 -23.11 -21.50
CA SER A 361 48.75 -24.08 -22.22
C SER A 361 50.18 -23.56 -22.45
N ALA A 362 51.11 -24.23 -21.77
CA ALA A 362 52.36 -24.78 -22.30
C ALA A 362 53.57 -23.88 -22.63
N LEU A 363 54.66 -24.24 -21.93
CA LEU A 363 56.05 -24.43 -22.37
C LEU A 363 57.11 -23.36 -22.01
N PHE A 364 58.07 -23.89 -21.23
CA PHE A 364 59.39 -23.42 -20.78
C PHE A 364 59.48 -22.54 -19.54
#